data_AF-A0A2S7F5M7-F1
#
_entry.id   AF-A0A2S7F5M7-F1
#
_cell.length_a   1.000
_cell.length_b   1.000
_cell.length_c   1.000
_cell.angle_alpha   90.00
_cell.angle_beta   90.00
_cell.angle_gamma   90.00
#
_symmetry.space_group_name_H-M   'P 1'
#
loop_
_entity.id
_entity.type
_entity.pdbx_description
1 polymer ?
#
loop_
_entity_poly.entity_id
_entity_poly.type
_entity_poly.pdbx_seq_one_letter_code
_entity_poly.pdbx_strand_id
1 'polypeptide(L)'
;MEYVWIEKDKNIKDIMNEEMKIHINWSKKPDKDYLELSRQYMNASYITLKEVIEVPHNYNIKYDMWFLPGVYMMRQAIELLLKAGLAVKGSTKSELQVIFKDNKHNVKELYNTFKDRYGIEELNLDEEMWLEKYLGSIEIVDSSSDLFRYPFKDDFMQQYGNKALDVWHMGNKLIYCYSTLNKMIFGEWFDEDELDLEEEPQFIHLAITGINNCYLWDSPGGDGFHKQVTGYSDVATFLFEKFKESKDKVLFYPIVFLMRNAIEIGLKRLLHIQMEQGVDEHIIRRKRNSHLLYKDLWKSIKPTLVHYSKEDNHEEETLDLAERYIQALSGIDKNGDMFRYPCSFSNEYKFNDEEIDVENFYSYLLGFFNFIDSCDSWLDNIKDYEIEMRSYMEWEY
;
A
#
# COMPACT_ATOMS: atom_id res chain seq x y z
N MET A 1 -22.22 2.50 -5.99
CA MET A 1 -21.78 1.56 -4.95
C MET A 1 -22.75 1.65 -3.79
N GLU A 2 -23.08 0.50 -3.21
CA GLU A 2 -23.84 0.44 -1.96
C GLU A 2 -22.93 0.94 -0.82
N TYR A 3 -23.46 1.82 0.04
CA TYR A 3 -22.70 2.35 1.17
C TYR A 3 -22.56 1.26 2.22
N VAL A 4 -21.33 0.84 2.52
CA VAL A 4 -21.02 -0.20 3.50
C VAL A 4 -20.64 0.45 4.83
N TRP A 5 -21.18 -0.04 5.94
CA TRP A 5 -20.91 0.47 7.28
C TRP A 5 -20.50 -0.67 8.22
N ILE A 6 -19.99 -0.33 9.40
CA ILE A 6 -19.75 -1.32 10.46
C ILE A 6 -21.08 -1.88 10.98
N GLU A 7 -21.14 -3.19 11.17
CA GLU A 7 -22.34 -3.95 11.52
C GLU A 7 -22.11 -4.77 12.80
N LYS A 8 -23.12 -4.80 13.67
CA LYS A 8 -23.08 -5.62 14.87
C LYS A 8 -22.97 -7.09 14.51
N ASP A 9 -22.07 -7.81 15.19
CA ASP A 9 -21.85 -9.24 15.08
C ASP A 9 -21.30 -9.73 13.72
N LYS A 10 -20.93 -8.83 12.79
CA LYS A 10 -20.20 -9.19 11.56
C LYS A 10 -18.83 -9.76 11.91
N ASN A 11 -18.43 -10.85 11.26
CA ASN A 11 -17.10 -11.44 11.38
C ASN A 11 -16.42 -11.50 10.02
N ILE A 12 -15.19 -11.01 9.96
CA ILE A 12 -14.37 -10.93 8.73
C ILE A 12 -14.12 -12.28 8.05
N LYS A 13 -14.26 -13.40 8.77
CA LYS A 13 -14.04 -14.77 8.25
C LYS A 13 -15.32 -15.55 7.96
N ASP A 14 -16.51 -14.99 8.21
CA ASP A 14 -17.74 -15.70 7.90
C ASP A 14 -17.88 -15.90 6.39
N ILE A 15 -18.39 -17.07 5.99
CA ILE A 15 -18.74 -17.38 4.60
C ILE A 15 -20.22 -17.06 4.41
N MET A 16 -20.51 -15.92 3.78
CA MET A 16 -21.88 -15.46 3.52
C MET A 16 -22.28 -15.70 2.06
N ASN A 17 -21.30 -15.66 1.16
CA ASN A 17 -21.46 -15.89 -0.27
C ASN A 17 -20.50 -16.99 -0.77
N GLU A 18 -21.06 -18.18 -0.98
CA GLU A 18 -20.31 -19.34 -1.51
C GLU A 18 -19.75 -19.11 -2.92
N GLU A 19 -20.36 -18.23 -3.73
CA GLU A 19 -19.87 -17.90 -5.09
C GLU A 19 -18.62 -17.01 -5.06
N MET A 20 -18.39 -16.30 -3.95
CA MET A 20 -17.23 -15.43 -3.74
C MET A 20 -16.12 -16.13 -2.94
N LYS A 21 -16.30 -17.42 -2.64
CA LYS A 21 -15.39 -18.19 -1.81
C LYS A 21 -14.12 -18.55 -2.57
N ILE A 22 -12.97 -18.34 -1.94
CA ILE A 22 -11.66 -18.83 -2.38
C ILE A 22 -11.00 -19.66 -1.29
N HIS A 23 -10.10 -20.55 -1.69
CA HIS A 23 -9.23 -21.29 -0.77
C HIS A 23 -7.80 -20.75 -0.87
N ILE A 24 -7.32 -20.16 0.22
CA ILE A 24 -5.94 -19.69 0.33
C ILE A 24 -5.07 -20.86 0.78
N ASN A 25 -4.26 -21.39 -0.13
CA ASN A 25 -3.41 -22.54 0.15
C ASN A 25 -2.04 -22.38 -0.49
N TRP A 26 -1.03 -22.12 0.34
CA TRP A 26 0.36 -21.98 -0.06
C TRP A 26 1.04 -23.35 -0.14
N SER A 27 1.95 -23.49 -1.10
CA SER A 27 2.66 -24.76 -1.34
C SER A 27 3.73 -25.06 -0.28
N LYS A 28 4.06 -24.08 0.57
CA LYS A 28 5.14 -24.10 1.58
C LYS A 28 6.53 -24.23 0.96
N LYS A 29 6.64 -23.82 -0.31
CA LYS A 29 7.86 -23.81 -1.12
C LYS A 29 8.16 -22.34 -1.48
N PRO A 30 9.19 -21.72 -0.88
CA PRO A 30 9.46 -20.30 -1.06
C PRO A 30 9.60 -19.85 -2.52
N ASP A 31 10.24 -20.66 -3.36
CA ASP A 31 10.38 -20.42 -4.81
C ASP A 31 9.01 -20.23 -5.49
N LYS A 32 8.05 -21.10 -5.18
CA LYS A 32 6.71 -21.04 -5.77
C LYS A 32 5.85 -19.95 -5.14
N ASP A 33 5.86 -19.85 -3.82
CA ASP A 33 4.93 -18.99 -3.09
C ASP A 33 5.30 -17.51 -3.22
N TYR A 34 6.61 -17.17 -3.23
CA TYR A 34 7.04 -15.79 -3.51
C TYR A 34 6.81 -15.42 -4.97
N LEU A 35 7.03 -16.34 -5.92
CA LEU A 35 6.78 -16.08 -7.35
C LEU A 35 5.28 -15.87 -7.62
N GLU A 36 4.44 -16.70 -7.02
CA GLU A 36 2.99 -16.58 -7.11
C GLU A 36 2.55 -15.21 -6.60
N LEU A 37 2.94 -14.82 -5.37
CA LEU A 37 2.57 -13.52 -4.82
C LEU A 37 3.16 -12.34 -5.61
N SER A 38 4.36 -12.50 -6.17
CA SER A 38 4.98 -11.53 -7.08
C SER A 38 4.08 -11.26 -8.28
N ARG A 39 3.59 -12.32 -8.94
CA ARG A 39 2.70 -12.23 -10.10
C ARG A 39 1.33 -11.63 -9.73
N GLN A 40 0.81 -11.93 -8.55
CA GLN A 40 -0.42 -11.31 -8.04
C GLN A 40 -0.29 -9.79 -7.93
N TYR A 41 0.80 -9.30 -7.32
CA TYR A 41 1.07 -7.87 -7.21
C TYR A 41 1.39 -7.20 -8.56
N MET A 42 2.15 -7.87 -9.43
CA MET A 42 2.43 -7.38 -10.78
C MET A 42 1.13 -7.20 -11.56
N ASN A 43 0.25 -8.22 -11.58
CA ASN A 43 -1.01 -8.16 -12.30
C ASN A 43 -1.93 -7.05 -11.77
N ALA A 44 -2.09 -6.94 -10.45
CA ALA A 44 -2.88 -5.89 -9.83
C ALA A 44 -2.32 -4.48 -10.16
N SER A 45 -0.99 -4.34 -10.16
CA SER A 45 -0.32 -3.10 -10.57
C SER A 45 -0.56 -2.78 -12.04
N TYR A 46 -0.40 -3.76 -12.93
CA TYR A 46 -0.57 -3.57 -14.36
C TYR A 46 -1.99 -3.12 -14.69
N ILE A 47 -3.00 -3.81 -14.15
CA ILE A 47 -4.42 -3.45 -14.31
C ILE A 47 -4.66 -2.02 -13.82
N THR A 48 -4.08 -1.63 -12.68
CA THR A 48 -4.23 -0.29 -12.10
C THR A 48 -3.56 0.79 -12.96
N LEU A 49 -2.27 0.61 -13.30
CA LEU A 49 -1.52 1.60 -14.07
C LEU A 49 -2.09 1.75 -15.50
N LYS A 50 -2.54 0.65 -16.11
CA LYS A 50 -3.26 0.67 -17.38
C LYS A 50 -4.54 1.50 -17.29
N GLU A 51 -5.32 1.33 -16.23
CA GLU A 51 -6.53 2.14 -15.98
C GLU A 51 -6.23 3.63 -15.75
N VAL A 52 -5.07 3.94 -15.17
CA VAL A 52 -4.62 5.33 -14.98
C VAL A 52 -4.18 5.96 -16.31
N ILE A 53 -3.45 5.21 -17.14
CA ILE A 53 -2.79 5.70 -18.36
C ILE A 53 -3.71 5.70 -19.58
N GLU A 54 -4.43 4.60 -19.81
CA GLU A 54 -5.11 4.35 -21.09
C GLU A 54 -6.58 4.80 -21.10
N VAL A 55 -7.24 4.82 -19.94
CA VAL A 55 -8.67 5.17 -19.88
C VAL A 55 -8.81 6.68 -19.76
N PRO A 56 -9.50 7.37 -20.67
CA PRO A 56 -9.71 8.81 -20.55
C PRO A 56 -10.50 9.15 -19.29
N HIS A 57 -10.01 10.11 -18.52
CA HIS A 57 -10.70 10.63 -17.35
C HIS A 57 -10.53 12.15 -17.23
N ASN A 58 -11.53 12.81 -16.66
CA ASN A 58 -11.63 14.27 -16.64
C ASN A 58 -11.06 14.89 -15.35
N TYR A 59 -10.50 14.07 -14.45
CA TYR A 59 -10.07 14.50 -13.12
C TYR A 59 -8.71 13.89 -12.79
N ASN A 60 -7.83 14.68 -12.18
CA ASN A 60 -6.49 14.22 -11.82
C ASN A 60 -6.43 13.17 -10.70
N ILE A 61 -7.57 12.77 -10.10
CA ILE A 61 -7.62 11.77 -9.00
C ILE A 61 -6.83 10.51 -9.34
N LYS A 62 -6.99 9.95 -10.54
CA LYS A 62 -6.26 8.73 -10.92
C LYS A 62 -4.75 8.98 -11.06
N TYR A 63 -4.35 10.10 -11.66
CA TYR A 63 -2.93 10.45 -11.80
C TYR A 63 -2.29 10.78 -10.44
N ASP A 64 -2.97 11.53 -9.58
CA ASP A 64 -2.43 12.04 -8.32
C ASP A 64 -2.53 11.02 -7.17
N MET A 65 -3.48 10.08 -7.25
CA MET A 65 -3.81 9.20 -6.14
C MET A 65 -3.69 7.72 -6.51
N TRP A 66 -4.28 7.26 -7.63
CA TRP A 66 -4.24 5.83 -8.00
C TRP A 66 -2.88 5.38 -8.52
N PHE A 67 -2.11 6.30 -9.09
CA PHE A 67 -0.72 6.05 -9.48
C PHE A 67 0.13 5.58 -8.30
N LEU A 68 -0.09 6.12 -7.09
CA LEU A 68 0.71 5.83 -5.90
C LEU A 68 0.65 4.34 -5.49
N PRO A 69 -0.52 3.73 -5.24
CA PRO A 69 -0.61 2.30 -4.97
C PRO A 69 -0.21 1.45 -6.18
N GLY A 70 -0.40 1.92 -7.42
CA GLY A 70 0.10 1.26 -8.63
C GLY A 70 1.63 1.08 -8.58
N VAL A 71 2.37 2.17 -8.39
CA VAL A 71 3.84 2.14 -8.24
C VAL A 71 4.26 1.24 -7.08
N TYR A 72 3.61 1.36 -5.92
CA TYR A 72 3.93 0.52 -4.78
C TYR A 72 3.74 -0.98 -5.08
N MET A 73 2.62 -1.37 -5.71
CA MET A 73 2.33 -2.77 -6.02
C MET A 73 3.39 -3.34 -6.96
N MET A 74 3.81 -2.62 -8.00
CA MET A 74 4.90 -3.09 -8.88
C MET A 74 6.23 -3.19 -8.14
N ARG A 75 6.54 -2.22 -7.28
CA ARG A 75 7.77 -2.26 -6.46
C ARG A 75 7.75 -3.45 -5.48
N GLN A 76 6.59 -3.78 -4.91
CA GLN A 76 6.42 -4.97 -4.09
C GLN A 76 6.59 -6.25 -4.92
N ALA A 77 6.06 -6.28 -6.15
CA ALA A 77 6.27 -7.40 -7.07
C ALA A 77 7.75 -7.61 -7.40
N ILE A 78 8.50 -6.54 -7.70
CA ILE A 78 9.96 -6.59 -7.95
C ILE A 78 10.71 -7.21 -6.78
N GLU A 79 10.40 -6.80 -5.54
CA GLU A 79 11.02 -7.37 -4.33
C GLU A 79 10.72 -8.87 -4.21
N LEU A 80 9.46 -9.27 -4.41
CA LEU A 80 9.02 -10.66 -4.32
C LEU A 80 9.65 -11.53 -5.43
N LEU A 81 9.79 -11.02 -6.65
CA LEU A 81 10.43 -11.71 -7.76
C LEU A 81 11.90 -12.01 -7.48
N LEU A 82 12.64 -11.02 -6.96
CA LEU A 82 14.04 -11.22 -6.54
C LEU A 82 14.15 -12.27 -5.42
N LYS A 83 13.25 -12.21 -4.43
CA LYS A 83 13.18 -13.22 -3.36
C LYS A 83 12.85 -14.62 -3.90
N ALA A 84 11.96 -14.72 -4.89
CA ALA A 84 11.67 -15.96 -5.58
C ALA A 84 12.90 -16.47 -6.36
N GLY A 85 13.61 -15.61 -7.08
CA GLY A 85 14.82 -15.97 -7.81
C GLY A 85 15.91 -16.59 -6.92
N LEU A 86 16.16 -15.97 -5.77
CA LEU A 86 17.08 -16.49 -4.75
C LEU A 86 16.68 -17.90 -4.26
N ALA A 87 15.38 -18.16 -4.16
CA ALA A 87 14.85 -19.46 -3.76
C ALA A 87 14.91 -20.51 -4.90
N VAL A 88 14.56 -20.12 -6.13
CA VAL A 88 14.57 -20.99 -7.32
C VAL A 88 15.97 -21.57 -7.58
N LYS A 89 17.02 -20.75 -7.45
CA LYS A 89 18.41 -21.16 -7.75
C LYS A 89 19.07 -21.95 -6.61
N GLY A 90 18.31 -22.35 -5.58
CA GLY A 90 18.73 -23.41 -4.65
C GLY A 90 19.18 -22.96 -3.25
N SER A 91 18.91 -21.72 -2.83
CA SER A 91 19.13 -21.32 -1.43
C SER A 91 18.25 -22.14 -0.48
N THR A 92 18.84 -22.63 0.61
CA THR A 92 18.11 -23.32 1.68
C THR A 92 17.18 -22.35 2.43
N LYS A 93 16.15 -22.87 3.11
CA LYS A 93 15.22 -22.04 3.91
C LYS A 93 15.93 -21.19 4.97
N SER A 94 17.01 -21.68 5.56
CA SER A 94 17.81 -20.94 6.54
C SER A 94 18.63 -19.81 5.89
N GLU A 95 19.19 -20.05 4.71
CA GLU A 95 19.93 -19.01 3.98
C GLU A 95 18.99 -17.91 3.50
N LEU A 96 17.83 -18.27 2.93
CA LEU A 96 16.80 -17.31 2.53
C LEU A 96 16.37 -16.45 3.72
N GLN A 97 16.18 -17.06 4.89
CA GLN A 97 15.84 -16.31 6.10
C GLN A 97 16.91 -15.27 6.46
N VAL A 98 18.20 -15.62 6.36
CA VAL A 98 19.31 -14.67 6.64
C VAL A 98 19.29 -13.55 5.60
N ILE A 99 19.29 -13.91 4.31
CA ILE A 99 19.29 -12.94 3.19
C ILE A 99 18.11 -11.98 3.30
N PHE A 100 16.91 -12.49 3.57
CA PHE A 100 15.70 -11.65 3.64
C PHE A 100 15.71 -10.75 4.87
N LYS A 101 16.32 -11.17 5.99
CA LYS A 101 16.47 -10.32 7.19
C LYS A 101 17.51 -9.23 7.00
N ASP A 102 18.61 -9.54 6.32
CA ASP A 102 19.72 -8.63 6.11
C ASP A 102 19.35 -7.57 5.07
N ASN A 103 18.74 -7.99 3.96
CA ASN A 103 18.40 -7.09 2.85
C ASN A 103 17.01 -6.46 3.00
N LYS A 104 16.09 -7.08 3.74
CA LYS A 104 14.70 -6.62 3.97
C LYS A 104 13.96 -6.28 2.68
N HIS A 105 13.90 -4.98 2.36
CA HIS A 105 13.23 -4.40 1.20
C HIS A 105 14.21 -4.00 0.10
N ASN A 106 15.52 -3.93 0.37
CA ASN A 106 16.49 -3.38 -0.57
C ASN A 106 16.61 -4.26 -1.82
N VAL A 107 16.05 -3.78 -2.94
CA VAL A 107 15.98 -4.54 -4.19
C VAL A 107 17.34 -4.61 -4.89
N LYS A 108 18.19 -3.59 -4.71
CA LYS A 108 19.55 -3.59 -5.25
C LYS A 108 20.42 -4.65 -4.57
N GLU A 109 20.36 -4.77 -3.25
CA GLU A 109 21.14 -5.76 -2.51
C GLU A 109 20.61 -7.19 -2.70
N LEU A 110 19.29 -7.37 -2.87
CA LEU A 110 18.73 -8.66 -3.28
C LEU A 110 19.24 -9.08 -4.66
N TYR A 111 19.29 -8.13 -5.61
CA TYR A 111 19.87 -8.34 -6.94
C TYR A 111 21.38 -8.67 -6.86
N ASN A 112 22.17 -7.88 -6.12
CA ASN A 112 23.61 -8.13 -5.96
C ASN A 112 23.85 -9.53 -5.37
N THR A 113 23.07 -9.90 -4.34
CA THR A 113 23.13 -11.22 -3.73
C THR A 113 22.83 -12.33 -4.74
N PHE A 114 21.84 -12.14 -5.62
CA PHE A 114 21.52 -13.08 -6.68
C PHE A 114 22.67 -13.20 -7.69
N LYS A 115 23.14 -12.06 -8.20
CA LYS A 115 24.23 -11.96 -9.19
C LYS A 115 25.51 -12.62 -8.69
N ASP A 116 25.92 -12.32 -7.46
CA ASP A 116 27.16 -12.85 -6.87
C ASP A 116 27.10 -14.37 -6.66
N ARG A 117 25.91 -14.92 -6.38
CA ARG A 117 25.74 -16.35 -6.10
C ARG A 117 25.53 -17.19 -7.35
N TYR A 118 24.82 -16.66 -8.34
CA TYR A 118 24.26 -17.46 -9.43
C TYR A 118 24.68 -16.99 -10.82
N GLY A 119 25.29 -15.81 -10.94
CA GLY A 119 25.53 -15.18 -12.23
C GLY A 119 24.23 -14.70 -12.89
N ILE A 120 24.38 -13.98 -14.01
CA ILE A 120 23.28 -13.35 -14.76
C ILE A 120 23.51 -13.51 -16.28
N GLU A 121 23.92 -14.71 -16.69
CA GLU A 121 24.29 -15.03 -18.08
C GLU A 121 23.16 -14.80 -19.11
N GLU A 122 21.92 -14.77 -18.63
CA GLU A 122 20.73 -14.50 -19.46
C GLU A 122 20.61 -13.03 -19.90
N LEU A 123 21.35 -12.12 -19.27
CA LEU A 123 21.35 -10.69 -19.60
C LEU A 123 22.57 -10.34 -20.46
N ASN A 124 22.36 -9.46 -21.44
CA ASN A 124 23.48 -8.79 -22.10
C ASN A 124 24.03 -7.63 -21.24
N LEU A 125 25.17 -7.07 -21.63
CA LEU A 125 25.85 -6.02 -20.86
C LEU A 125 25.00 -4.75 -20.70
N ASP A 126 24.25 -4.35 -21.73
CA ASP A 126 23.45 -3.13 -21.69
C ASP A 126 22.21 -3.32 -20.78
N GLU A 127 21.57 -4.48 -20.84
CA GLU A 127 20.48 -4.88 -19.94
C GLU A 127 20.93 -4.93 -18.49
N GLU A 128 22.09 -5.54 -18.22
CA GLU A 128 22.71 -5.57 -16.90
C GLU A 128 22.96 -4.14 -16.38
N MET A 129 23.64 -3.31 -17.18
CA MET A 129 23.97 -1.94 -16.80
C MET A 129 22.72 -1.09 -16.55
N TRP A 130 21.66 -1.28 -17.33
CA TRP A 130 20.39 -0.58 -17.15
C TRP A 130 19.73 -1.02 -15.84
N LEU A 131 19.57 -2.32 -15.63
CA LEU A 131 18.92 -2.88 -14.45
C LEU A 131 19.66 -2.50 -13.16
N GLU A 132 21.00 -2.55 -13.18
CA GLU A 132 21.81 -2.16 -12.04
C GLU A 132 21.63 -0.71 -11.62
N LYS A 133 21.58 0.20 -12.60
CA LYS A 133 21.35 1.63 -12.38
C LYS A 133 19.93 1.88 -11.89
N TYR A 134 18.93 1.24 -12.51
CA TYR A 134 17.53 1.44 -12.17
C TYR A 134 17.22 0.98 -10.74
N LEU A 135 17.64 -0.24 -10.37
CA LEU A 135 17.48 -0.74 -9.00
C LEU A 135 18.23 0.14 -7.98
N GLY A 136 19.43 0.61 -8.33
CA GLY A 136 20.16 1.58 -7.50
C GLY A 136 19.39 2.89 -7.32
N SER A 137 18.74 3.38 -8.38
CA SER A 137 17.94 4.60 -8.32
C SER A 137 16.68 4.45 -7.46
N ILE A 138 16.06 3.26 -7.41
CA ILE A 138 14.94 2.97 -6.49
C ILE A 138 15.41 3.15 -5.05
N GLU A 139 16.55 2.59 -4.68
CA GLU A 139 17.06 2.63 -3.30
C GLU A 139 17.45 4.05 -2.84
N ILE A 140 17.79 4.95 -3.76
CA ILE A 140 18.07 6.36 -3.42
C ILE A 140 16.81 7.05 -2.88
N VAL A 141 15.62 6.70 -3.39
CA VAL A 141 14.37 7.43 -3.12
C VAL A 141 13.38 6.65 -2.27
N ASP A 142 13.36 5.32 -2.36
CA ASP A 142 12.37 4.44 -1.72
C ASP A 142 12.99 3.16 -1.12
N SER A 143 14.14 3.28 -0.46
CA SER A 143 14.81 2.13 0.20
C SER A 143 13.98 1.42 1.27
N SER A 144 13.01 2.11 1.87
CA SER A 144 12.11 1.55 2.88
C SER A 144 10.79 1.02 2.30
N SER A 145 10.62 1.07 0.97
CA SER A 145 9.36 0.72 0.29
C SER A 145 8.17 1.52 0.82
N ASP A 146 8.36 2.74 1.28
CA ASP A 146 7.40 3.52 2.06
C ASP A 146 6.97 4.83 1.39
N LEU A 147 7.71 5.31 0.39
CA LEU A 147 7.50 6.60 -0.26
C LEU A 147 6.10 6.75 -0.87
N PHE A 148 5.64 5.72 -1.57
CA PHE A 148 4.33 5.71 -2.24
C PHE A 148 3.21 5.12 -1.38
N ARG A 149 3.48 4.76 -0.11
CA ARG A 149 2.49 4.24 0.84
C ARG A 149 2.01 5.26 1.84
N TYR A 150 2.85 6.22 2.20
CA TYR A 150 2.58 7.19 3.25
C TYR A 150 2.72 8.62 2.70
N PRO A 151 2.25 9.64 3.44
CA PRO A 151 2.53 11.02 3.10
C PRO A 151 3.99 11.25 2.73
N PHE A 152 4.22 12.04 1.68
CA PHE A 152 5.57 12.34 1.24
C PHE A 152 6.35 13.05 2.35
N LYS A 153 7.57 12.58 2.58
CA LYS A 153 8.46 13.15 3.61
C LYS A 153 8.96 14.53 3.18
N ASP A 154 9.31 15.37 4.17
CA ASP A 154 9.76 16.74 3.95
C ASP A 154 10.95 16.85 3.00
N ASP A 155 11.91 15.91 3.07
CA ASP A 155 13.08 15.86 2.20
C ASP A 155 12.71 15.58 0.75
N PHE A 156 11.80 14.63 0.51
CA PHE A 156 11.25 14.37 -0.82
C PHE A 156 10.51 15.60 -1.37
N MET A 157 9.67 16.24 -0.56
CA MET A 157 8.91 17.43 -0.97
C MET A 157 9.80 18.66 -1.17
N GLN A 158 10.91 18.80 -0.43
CA GLN A 158 11.89 19.86 -0.69
C GLN A 158 12.57 19.69 -2.05
N GLN A 159 12.81 18.45 -2.47
CA GLN A 159 13.49 18.17 -3.75
C GLN A 159 12.53 18.16 -4.95
N TYR A 160 11.32 17.63 -4.79
CA TYR A 160 10.39 17.35 -5.87
C TYR A 160 9.05 18.06 -5.77
N GLY A 161 8.79 18.80 -4.69
CA GLY A 161 7.55 19.55 -4.51
C GLY A 161 7.28 20.54 -5.65
N ASN A 162 6.01 20.69 -5.99
CA ASN A 162 5.50 21.46 -7.12
C ASN A 162 5.92 20.95 -8.51
N LYS A 163 6.49 19.74 -8.61
CA LYS A 163 6.80 19.06 -9.87
C LYS A 163 5.77 17.95 -10.16
N ALA A 164 5.78 17.44 -11.38
CA ALA A 164 4.94 16.32 -11.79
C ALA A 164 5.79 15.07 -12.02
N LEU A 165 5.37 13.94 -11.45
CA LEU A 165 5.94 12.63 -11.77
C LEU A 165 5.32 12.12 -13.07
N ASP A 166 6.16 11.66 -13.98
CA ASP A 166 5.72 11.15 -15.27
C ASP A 166 5.13 9.75 -15.14
N VAL A 167 3.80 9.67 -15.20
CA VAL A 167 3.05 8.44 -14.93
C VAL A 167 3.34 7.38 -15.99
N TRP A 168 3.50 7.79 -17.25
CA TRP A 168 3.72 6.88 -18.37
C TRP A 168 5.14 6.28 -18.33
N HIS A 169 6.17 7.15 -18.27
CA HIS A 169 7.56 6.70 -18.25
C HIS A 169 7.87 5.90 -16.97
N MET A 170 7.38 6.32 -15.80
CA MET A 170 7.60 5.55 -14.56
C MET A 170 6.87 4.20 -14.59
N GLY A 171 5.65 4.14 -15.12
CA GLY A 171 4.89 2.89 -15.27
C GLY A 171 5.63 1.87 -16.14
N ASN A 172 6.08 2.29 -17.33
CA ASN A 172 6.79 1.41 -18.26
C ASN A 172 8.12 0.93 -17.69
N LYS A 173 8.92 1.79 -17.06
CA LYS A 173 10.21 1.37 -16.48
C LYS A 173 10.07 0.36 -15.34
N LEU A 174 8.98 0.44 -14.58
CA LEU A 174 8.68 -0.59 -13.58
C LEU A 174 8.35 -1.94 -14.22
N ILE A 175 7.60 -1.94 -15.33
CA ILE A 175 7.31 -3.15 -16.13
C ILE A 175 8.61 -3.71 -16.73
N TYR A 176 9.43 -2.87 -17.37
CA TYR A 176 10.72 -3.27 -17.92
C TYR A 176 11.62 -3.86 -16.85
N CYS A 177 11.74 -3.22 -15.69
CA CYS A 177 12.52 -3.75 -14.57
C CYS A 177 12.03 -5.15 -14.15
N TYR A 178 10.71 -5.34 -14.01
CA TYR A 178 10.14 -6.64 -13.64
C TYR A 178 10.43 -7.70 -14.71
N SER A 179 10.26 -7.35 -15.97
CA SER A 179 10.48 -8.26 -17.11
C SER A 179 11.97 -8.62 -17.28
N THR A 180 12.89 -7.67 -17.16
CA THR A 180 14.33 -7.93 -17.18
C THR A 180 14.74 -8.83 -16.01
N LEU A 181 14.17 -8.65 -14.82
CA LEU A 181 14.40 -9.55 -13.69
C LEU A 181 13.85 -10.96 -13.94
N ASN A 182 12.70 -11.09 -14.62
CA ASN A 182 12.17 -12.39 -15.01
C ASN A 182 13.13 -13.09 -15.99
N LYS A 183 13.64 -12.36 -16.99
CA LYS A 183 14.66 -12.85 -17.93
C LYS A 183 15.92 -13.29 -17.20
N MET A 184 16.43 -12.48 -16.27
CA MET A 184 17.59 -12.81 -15.46
C MET A 184 17.43 -14.13 -14.70
N ILE A 185 16.23 -14.40 -14.16
CA ILE A 185 15.97 -15.56 -13.30
C ILE A 185 15.65 -16.82 -14.13
N PHE A 186 14.83 -16.66 -15.17
CA PHE A 186 14.16 -17.75 -15.89
C PHE A 186 14.57 -17.89 -17.37
N GLY A 187 15.33 -16.94 -17.92
CA GLY A 187 15.79 -16.95 -19.32
C GLY A 187 14.77 -16.40 -20.33
N GLU A 188 13.64 -15.86 -19.87
CA GLU A 188 12.59 -15.32 -20.73
C GLU A 188 12.02 -13.99 -20.19
N TRP A 189 11.64 -13.09 -21.09
CA TRP A 189 10.91 -11.87 -20.74
C TRP A 189 9.56 -12.21 -20.12
N PHE A 190 9.08 -11.36 -19.21
CA PHE A 190 7.73 -11.48 -18.68
C PHE A 190 6.74 -10.86 -19.68
N ASP A 191 5.69 -11.59 -20.05
CA ASP A 191 4.64 -11.16 -20.99
C ASP A 191 5.16 -10.53 -22.31
N GLU A 192 6.33 -10.96 -22.78
CA GLU A 192 7.00 -10.44 -24.00
C GLU A 192 7.40 -8.95 -23.92
N ASP A 193 7.33 -8.31 -22.75
CA ASP A 193 7.72 -6.92 -22.55
C ASP A 193 9.25 -6.80 -22.48
N GLU A 194 9.89 -6.53 -23.62
CA GLU A 194 11.34 -6.32 -23.70
C GLU A 194 11.75 -4.94 -23.14
N LEU A 195 12.97 -4.87 -22.57
CA LEU A 195 13.53 -3.62 -22.09
C LEU A 195 13.80 -2.66 -23.24
N ASP A 196 13.21 -1.47 -23.18
CA ASP A 196 13.61 -0.34 -24.01
C ASP A 196 14.87 0.34 -23.44
N LEU A 197 16.00 0.19 -24.14
CA LEU A 197 17.28 0.77 -23.73
C LEU A 197 17.37 2.29 -23.99
N GLU A 198 16.39 2.88 -24.70
CA GLU A 198 16.29 4.34 -24.84
C GLU A 198 15.74 5.00 -23.56
N GLU A 199 15.02 4.23 -22.72
CA GLU A 199 14.53 4.72 -21.42
C GLU A 199 15.67 4.91 -20.42
N GLU A 200 15.70 6.07 -19.77
CA GLU A 200 16.72 6.34 -18.77
C GLU A 200 16.48 5.51 -17.48
N PRO A 201 17.49 4.80 -16.95
CA PRO A 201 17.37 3.96 -15.75
C PRO A 201 17.33 4.79 -14.45
N GLN A 202 16.41 5.75 -14.37
CA GLN A 202 16.06 6.52 -13.17
C GLN A 202 14.62 6.24 -12.76
N PHE A 203 14.43 5.92 -11.48
CA PHE A 203 13.12 5.62 -10.90
C PHE A 203 12.18 6.82 -10.94
N ILE A 204 12.63 7.98 -10.46
CA ILE A 204 11.85 9.23 -10.57
C ILE A 204 12.09 9.85 -11.94
N HIS A 205 11.02 9.94 -12.74
CA HIS A 205 11.00 10.70 -13.98
C HIS A 205 10.04 11.88 -13.83
N LEU A 206 10.47 13.06 -14.26
CA LEU A 206 9.68 14.27 -14.12
C LEU A 206 9.04 14.66 -15.45
N ALA A 207 7.74 14.90 -15.44
CA ALA A 207 7.03 15.46 -16.57
C ALA A 207 7.20 16.98 -16.63
N ILE A 208 7.09 17.53 -17.84
CA ILE A 208 7.12 18.98 -18.08
C ILE A 208 5.87 19.66 -17.48
N THR A 209 4.75 18.95 -17.41
CA THR A 209 3.47 19.49 -16.93
C THR A 209 2.78 18.49 -16.00
N GLY A 210 1.95 19.00 -15.08
CA GLY A 210 1.04 18.16 -14.26
C GLY A 210 -0.21 17.67 -15.00
N ILE A 211 -0.39 18.05 -16.28
CA ILE A 211 -1.49 17.49 -17.08
C ILE A 211 -1.16 16.04 -17.36
N ASN A 212 -2.10 15.15 -17.05
CA ASN A 212 -1.97 13.70 -17.20
C ASN A 212 -0.85 13.05 -16.36
N ASN A 213 -0.40 13.72 -15.30
CA ASN A 213 0.74 13.30 -14.50
C ASN A 213 0.50 13.55 -13.02
N CYS A 214 1.19 12.81 -12.16
CA CYS A 214 1.01 12.90 -10.70
C CYS A 214 1.66 14.18 -10.17
N TYR A 215 0.87 15.14 -9.73
CA TYR A 215 1.36 16.42 -9.25
C TYR A 215 1.71 16.36 -7.75
N LEU A 216 2.98 16.65 -7.45
CA LEU A 216 3.54 16.64 -6.09
C LEU A 216 3.27 17.98 -5.39
N TRP A 217 2.01 18.28 -5.19
CA TRP A 217 1.55 19.46 -4.46
C TRP A 217 0.49 19.10 -3.45
N ASP A 218 0.63 19.59 -2.22
CA ASP A 218 -0.43 19.57 -1.22
C ASP A 218 -0.78 21.01 -0.84
N SER A 219 -2.05 21.23 -0.51
CA SER A 219 -2.52 22.52 -0.04
C SER A 219 -1.74 22.95 1.21
N PRO A 220 -1.39 24.23 1.37
CA PRO A 220 -0.76 24.74 2.60
C PRO A 220 -1.55 24.46 3.88
N GLY A 221 -2.85 24.16 3.78
CA GLY A 221 -3.70 23.71 4.89
C GLY A 221 -4.18 22.25 4.77
N GLY A 222 -3.65 21.48 3.83
CA GLY A 222 -4.01 20.07 3.65
C GLY A 222 -3.38 19.18 4.72
N ASP A 223 -4.00 18.03 4.99
CA ASP A 223 -3.49 17.07 5.97
C ASP A 223 -2.27 16.25 5.48
N GLY A 224 -2.00 16.22 4.17
CA GLY A 224 -0.93 15.44 3.56
C GLY A 224 -1.20 13.94 3.46
N PHE A 225 -2.36 13.46 3.93
CA PHE A 225 -2.80 12.05 3.90
C PHE A 225 -3.80 11.76 2.80
N HIS A 226 -4.60 12.76 2.38
CA HIS A 226 -5.73 12.57 1.47
C HIS A 226 -5.39 11.75 0.22
N LYS A 227 -4.30 12.07 -0.49
CA LYS A 227 -3.91 11.35 -1.73
C LYS A 227 -3.68 9.87 -1.49
N GLN A 228 -3.00 9.51 -0.41
CA GLN A 228 -2.70 8.13 -0.06
C GLN A 228 -3.96 7.41 0.44
N VAL A 229 -4.79 8.07 1.26
CA VAL A 229 -6.06 7.49 1.72
C VAL A 229 -6.94 7.13 0.53
N THR A 230 -7.26 8.12 -0.32
CA THR A 230 -8.15 7.95 -1.48
C THR A 230 -7.55 7.01 -2.52
N GLY A 231 -6.26 7.13 -2.83
CA GLY A 231 -5.60 6.26 -3.81
C GLY A 231 -5.71 4.78 -3.42
N TYR A 232 -5.39 4.45 -2.16
CA TYR A 232 -5.42 3.06 -1.70
C TYR A 232 -6.84 2.50 -1.58
N SER A 233 -7.81 3.27 -1.07
CA SER A 233 -9.20 2.81 -0.95
C SER A 233 -9.87 2.62 -2.31
N ASP A 234 -9.66 3.56 -3.24
CA ASP A 234 -10.31 3.54 -4.55
C ASP A 234 -9.73 2.44 -5.43
N VAL A 235 -8.41 2.24 -5.42
CA VAL A 235 -7.78 1.15 -6.19
C VAL A 235 -8.17 -0.21 -5.60
N ALA A 236 -8.27 -0.36 -4.27
CA ALA A 236 -8.77 -1.58 -3.67
C ALA A 236 -10.21 -1.88 -4.13
N THR A 237 -11.07 -0.85 -4.17
CA THR A 237 -12.43 -0.94 -4.67
C THR A 237 -12.48 -1.33 -6.14
N PHE A 238 -11.70 -0.66 -6.98
CA PHE A 238 -11.60 -0.96 -8.40
C PHE A 238 -11.17 -2.40 -8.67
N LEU A 239 -10.12 -2.87 -7.98
CA LEU A 239 -9.66 -4.25 -8.10
C LEU A 239 -10.68 -5.26 -7.55
N PHE A 240 -11.45 -4.91 -6.53
CA PHE A 240 -12.55 -5.74 -6.04
C PHE A 240 -13.68 -5.86 -7.07
N GLU A 241 -14.03 -4.80 -7.80
CA GLU A 241 -14.97 -4.89 -8.92
C GLU A 241 -14.44 -5.82 -10.02
N LYS A 242 -13.13 -5.75 -10.33
CA LYS A 242 -12.48 -6.69 -11.28
C LYS A 242 -12.48 -8.13 -10.77
N PHE A 243 -12.31 -8.33 -9.46
CA PHE A 243 -12.47 -9.65 -8.85
C PHE A 243 -13.91 -10.14 -8.98
N LYS A 244 -14.93 -9.31 -8.75
CA LYS A 244 -16.33 -9.74 -8.89
C LYS A 244 -16.66 -10.17 -10.31
N GLU A 245 -16.09 -9.52 -11.32
CA GLU A 245 -16.24 -9.87 -12.74
C GLU A 245 -15.50 -11.18 -13.10
N SER A 246 -14.24 -11.32 -12.69
CA SER A 246 -13.36 -12.42 -13.12
C SER A 246 -13.38 -13.65 -12.22
N LYS A 247 -13.70 -13.46 -10.94
CA LYS A 247 -13.47 -14.39 -9.82
C LYS A 247 -12.01 -14.83 -9.68
N ASP A 248 -11.08 -14.04 -10.19
CA ASP A 248 -9.67 -14.42 -10.16
C ASP A 248 -9.05 -14.16 -8.78
N LYS A 249 -8.79 -15.25 -8.07
CA LYS A 249 -8.20 -15.22 -6.71
C LYS A 249 -6.87 -14.49 -6.63
N VAL A 250 -6.15 -14.29 -7.75
CA VAL A 250 -4.88 -13.55 -7.78
C VAL A 250 -5.02 -12.11 -7.27
N LEU A 251 -6.22 -11.54 -7.30
CA LEU A 251 -6.48 -10.18 -6.85
C LEU A 251 -6.64 -10.07 -5.32
N PHE A 252 -6.86 -11.18 -4.61
CA PHE A 252 -7.20 -11.16 -3.18
C PHE A 252 -6.13 -10.48 -2.30
N TYR A 253 -4.87 -10.93 -2.38
CA TYR A 253 -3.79 -10.37 -1.55
C TYR A 253 -3.56 -8.88 -1.82
N PRO A 254 -3.46 -8.41 -3.08
CA PRO A 254 -3.38 -6.99 -3.39
C PRO A 254 -4.57 -6.18 -2.84
N ILE A 255 -5.82 -6.61 -3.05
CA ILE A 255 -7.02 -5.91 -2.56
C ILE A 255 -6.98 -5.74 -1.04
N VAL A 256 -6.74 -6.84 -0.32
CA VAL A 256 -6.73 -6.84 1.15
C VAL A 256 -5.59 -5.96 1.67
N PHE A 257 -4.39 -6.05 1.06
CA PHE A 257 -3.28 -5.20 1.45
C PHE A 257 -3.61 -3.72 1.25
N LEU A 258 -4.14 -3.34 0.09
CA LEU A 258 -4.45 -1.94 -0.21
C LEU A 258 -5.46 -1.36 0.78
N MET A 259 -6.55 -2.09 1.04
CA MET A 259 -7.57 -1.63 1.99
C MET A 259 -7.05 -1.60 3.44
N ARG A 260 -6.24 -2.58 3.84
CA ARG A 260 -5.57 -2.58 5.15
C ARG A 260 -4.61 -1.40 5.29
N ASN A 261 -3.92 -1.01 4.22
CA ASN A 261 -3.05 0.17 4.21
C ASN A 261 -3.86 1.47 4.26
N ALA A 262 -4.97 1.56 3.52
CA ALA A 262 -5.91 2.70 3.60
C ALA A 262 -6.43 2.91 5.04
N ILE A 263 -6.81 1.84 5.74
CA ILE A 263 -7.18 1.86 7.16
C ILE A 263 -6.03 2.40 8.04
N GLU A 264 -4.79 1.94 7.82
CA GLU A 264 -3.64 2.44 8.59
C GLU A 264 -3.42 3.94 8.36
N ILE A 265 -3.46 4.38 7.10
CA ILE A 265 -3.27 5.79 6.74
C ILE A 265 -4.40 6.64 7.33
N GLY A 266 -5.66 6.21 7.22
CA GLY A 266 -6.81 6.90 7.80
C GLY A 266 -6.70 7.05 9.33
N LEU A 267 -6.25 6.01 10.03
CA LEU A 267 -5.95 6.12 11.47
C LEU A 267 -4.80 7.09 11.75
N LYS A 268 -3.75 7.11 10.92
CA LYS A 268 -2.65 8.08 11.06
C LYS A 268 -3.13 9.51 10.79
N ARG A 269 -4.05 9.71 9.85
CA ARG A 269 -4.70 11.00 9.59
C ARG A 269 -5.44 11.49 10.84
N LEU A 270 -6.29 10.64 11.44
CA LEU A 270 -6.96 10.93 12.71
C LEU A 270 -5.99 11.15 13.88
N LEU A 271 -4.85 10.44 13.93
CA LEU A 271 -3.83 10.66 14.95
C LEU A 271 -3.22 12.07 14.87
N HIS A 272 -3.15 12.63 13.66
CA HIS A 272 -2.51 13.91 13.36
C HIS A 272 -3.48 15.11 13.38
N ILE A 273 -4.78 14.88 13.59
CA ILE A 273 -5.76 15.97 13.62
C ILE A 273 -5.50 16.88 14.82
N GLN A 274 -5.38 18.17 14.54
CA GLN A 274 -5.08 19.20 15.53
C GLN A 274 -6.37 19.82 16.05
N MET A 275 -6.75 19.41 17.25
CA MET A 275 -7.98 19.81 17.96
C MET A 275 -7.62 20.38 19.34
N GLU A 276 -8.52 21.12 19.99
CA GLU A 276 -8.34 21.58 21.37
C GLU A 276 -8.16 20.40 22.35
N GLN A 277 -8.97 19.34 22.22
CA GLN A 277 -8.83 18.07 22.96
C GLN A 277 -8.29 16.94 22.07
N GLY A 278 -7.24 17.26 21.32
CA GLY A 278 -6.55 16.31 20.43
C GLY A 278 -5.61 15.33 21.13
N VAL A 279 -4.94 14.49 20.33
CA VAL A 279 -3.92 13.58 20.82
C VAL A 279 -2.65 14.37 21.19
N ASP A 280 -2.08 14.10 22.36
CA ASP A 280 -0.86 14.75 22.83
C ASP A 280 0.31 14.60 21.82
N GLU A 281 1.02 15.69 21.55
CA GLU A 281 2.11 15.72 20.55
C GLU A 281 3.21 14.71 20.83
N HIS A 282 3.54 14.42 22.09
CA HIS A 282 4.54 13.41 22.43
C HIS A 282 4.06 12.01 22.06
N ILE A 283 2.76 11.73 22.19
CA ILE A 283 2.16 10.49 21.71
C ILE A 283 2.23 10.43 20.18
N ILE A 284 1.83 11.49 19.47
CA ILE A 284 1.89 11.56 17.99
C ILE A 284 3.32 11.27 17.51
N ARG A 285 4.32 11.99 18.00
CA ARG A 285 5.73 11.81 17.61
C ARG A 285 6.23 10.39 17.84
N ARG A 286 5.79 9.74 18.92
CA ARG A 286 6.17 8.36 19.27
C ARG A 286 5.44 7.31 18.42
N LYS A 287 4.22 7.60 17.95
CA LYS A 287 3.33 6.63 17.31
C LYS A 287 3.13 6.82 15.80
N ARG A 288 3.54 7.95 15.22
CA ARG A 288 3.39 8.29 13.79
C ARG A 288 3.91 7.22 12.81
N ASN A 289 4.96 6.48 13.20
CA ASN A 289 5.55 5.43 12.38
C ASN A 289 5.06 4.02 12.76
N SER A 290 4.06 3.90 13.65
CA SER A 290 3.57 2.59 14.08
C SER A 290 2.67 1.96 13.01
N HIS A 291 2.78 0.64 12.89
CA HIS A 291 1.89 -0.19 12.07
C HIS A 291 0.87 -0.96 12.91
N LEU A 292 0.90 -0.80 14.25
CA LEU A 292 0.03 -1.50 15.18
C LEU A 292 -1.33 -0.79 15.26
N LEU A 293 -2.26 -1.20 14.39
CA LEU A 293 -3.59 -0.59 14.26
C LEU A 293 -4.29 -0.43 15.61
N TYR A 294 -4.48 -1.52 16.36
CA TYR A 294 -5.20 -1.46 17.64
C TYR A 294 -4.37 -0.86 18.77
N LYS A 295 -3.18 -1.43 19.05
CA LYS A 295 -2.41 -1.13 20.27
C LYS A 295 -1.89 0.31 20.31
N ASP A 296 -1.49 0.83 19.16
CA ASP A 296 -0.82 2.13 19.08
C ASP A 296 -1.74 3.20 18.47
N LEU A 297 -2.32 2.95 17.29
CA LEU A 297 -3.10 3.99 16.61
C LEU A 297 -4.46 4.18 17.28
N TRP A 298 -5.33 3.16 17.26
CA TRP A 298 -6.68 3.24 17.82
C TRP A 298 -6.70 3.65 19.29
N LYS A 299 -5.88 3.02 20.14
CA LYS A 299 -5.82 3.38 21.56
C LYS A 299 -5.36 4.81 21.83
N SER A 300 -4.60 5.41 20.92
CA SER A 300 -4.21 6.82 21.04
C SER A 300 -5.34 7.77 20.60
N ILE A 301 -6.14 7.38 19.61
CA ILE A 301 -7.19 8.20 18.99
C ILE A 301 -8.54 8.08 19.75
N LYS A 302 -8.88 6.89 20.27
CA LYS A 302 -10.18 6.61 20.92
C LYS A 302 -10.56 7.64 22.00
N PRO A 303 -9.65 8.09 22.89
CA PRO A 303 -10.01 9.09 23.89
C PRO A 303 -10.55 10.40 23.30
N THR A 304 -9.94 10.90 22.22
CA THR A 304 -10.40 12.08 21.48
C THR A 304 -11.78 11.84 20.86
N LEU A 305 -11.99 10.68 20.22
CA LEU A 305 -13.30 10.33 19.65
C LEU A 305 -14.40 10.24 20.71
N VAL A 306 -14.10 9.66 21.88
CA VAL A 306 -15.06 9.57 23.00
C VAL A 306 -15.39 10.96 23.56
N HIS A 307 -14.42 11.87 23.61
CA HIS A 307 -14.65 13.24 24.08
C HIS A 307 -15.64 13.97 23.17
N TYR A 308 -15.32 14.12 21.89
CA TYR A 308 -16.18 14.84 20.95
C TYR A 308 -17.53 14.14 20.72
N SER A 309 -17.59 12.81 20.84
CA SER A 309 -18.84 12.06 20.73
C SER A 309 -19.82 12.46 21.85
N LYS A 310 -19.31 12.72 23.05
CA LYS A 310 -20.13 13.20 24.19
C LYS A 310 -20.59 14.63 23.99
N GLU A 311 -19.75 15.50 23.43
CA GLU A 311 -20.11 16.89 23.15
C GLU A 311 -21.24 16.98 22.12
N ASP A 312 -21.19 16.13 21.09
CA ASP A 312 -22.20 16.07 20.01
C ASP A 312 -23.40 15.15 20.32
N ASN A 313 -23.46 14.55 21.51
CA ASN A 313 -24.51 13.58 21.91
C ASN A 313 -24.63 12.36 20.98
N HIS A 314 -23.51 11.89 20.44
CA HIS A 314 -23.42 10.64 19.68
C HIS A 314 -23.38 9.41 20.61
N GLU A 315 -23.90 8.28 20.13
CA GLU A 315 -23.92 7.02 20.90
C GLU A 315 -22.54 6.34 20.93
N GLU A 316 -22.09 5.91 22.11
CA GLU A 316 -20.80 5.20 22.28
C GLU A 316 -20.78 3.80 21.63
N GLU A 317 -21.94 3.17 21.34
CA GLU A 317 -22.01 1.80 20.78
C GLU A 317 -21.25 1.68 19.44
N THR A 318 -21.25 2.74 18.62
CA THR A 318 -20.54 2.76 17.33
C THR A 318 -19.02 2.68 17.51
N LEU A 319 -18.46 3.36 18.54
CA LEU A 319 -17.03 3.31 18.84
C LEU A 319 -16.60 1.94 19.35
N ASP A 320 -17.44 1.30 20.17
CA ASP A 320 -17.18 -0.05 20.68
C ASP A 320 -17.32 -1.11 19.58
N LEU A 321 -18.19 -0.87 18.60
CA LEU A 321 -18.26 -1.69 17.39
C LEU A 321 -16.98 -1.54 16.55
N ALA A 322 -16.54 -0.31 16.27
CA ALA A 322 -15.30 -0.05 15.56
C ALA A 322 -14.08 -0.68 16.27
N GLU A 323 -14.05 -0.66 17.61
CA GLU A 323 -13.00 -1.31 18.39
C GLU A 323 -12.94 -2.83 18.14
N ARG A 324 -14.09 -3.51 18.04
CA ARG A 324 -14.13 -4.94 17.69
C ARG A 324 -13.58 -5.18 16.29
N TYR A 325 -13.90 -4.31 15.34
CA TYR A 325 -13.40 -4.41 13.97
C TYR A 325 -11.87 -4.36 13.90
N ILE A 326 -11.27 -3.35 14.52
CA ILE A 326 -9.81 -3.19 14.52
C ILE A 326 -9.07 -4.25 15.33
N GLN A 327 -9.69 -4.78 16.40
CA GLN A 327 -9.13 -5.89 17.16
C GLN A 327 -9.06 -7.16 16.31
N ALA A 328 -10.14 -7.50 15.59
CA ALA A 328 -10.18 -8.65 14.70
C ALA A 328 -9.14 -8.52 13.56
N LEU A 329 -9.09 -7.36 12.90
CA LEU A 329 -8.10 -7.09 11.86
C LEU A 329 -6.67 -7.16 12.40
N SER A 330 -6.41 -6.60 13.59
CA SER A 330 -5.09 -6.68 14.25
C SER A 330 -4.71 -8.11 14.67
N GLY A 331 -5.69 -8.98 14.88
CA GLY A 331 -5.49 -10.41 15.13
C GLY A 331 -5.03 -11.17 13.89
N ILE A 332 -5.47 -10.74 12.71
CA ILE A 332 -5.06 -11.31 11.42
C ILE A 332 -3.72 -10.73 10.96
N ASP A 333 -3.60 -9.40 10.92
CA ASP A 333 -2.42 -8.70 10.40
C ASP A 333 -1.93 -7.61 11.37
N LYS A 334 -1.21 -8.06 12.40
CA LYS A 334 -0.69 -7.19 13.44
C LYS A 334 0.32 -6.16 12.94
N ASN A 335 1.20 -6.54 12.01
CA ASN A 335 2.37 -5.74 11.63
C ASN A 335 2.25 -5.08 10.24
N GLY A 336 1.21 -5.39 9.46
CA GLY A 336 1.10 -4.87 8.09
C GLY A 336 1.88 -5.67 7.06
N ASP A 337 2.26 -6.90 7.39
CA ASP A 337 3.11 -7.77 6.57
C ASP A 337 2.40 -9.04 6.08
N MET A 338 1.25 -9.41 6.68
CA MET A 338 0.56 -10.68 6.39
C MET A 338 0.18 -10.82 4.92
N PHE A 339 -0.28 -9.74 4.30
CA PHE A 339 -0.72 -9.74 2.90
C PHE A 339 0.36 -9.25 1.94
N ARG A 340 1.57 -8.94 2.43
CA ARG A 340 2.72 -8.54 1.60
C ARG A 340 3.63 -9.71 1.25
N TYR A 341 3.64 -10.74 2.10
CA TYR A 341 4.53 -11.90 1.99
C TYR A 341 3.74 -13.19 2.24
N PRO A 342 4.08 -14.30 1.55
CA PRO A 342 3.37 -15.57 1.75
C PRO A 342 3.64 -16.17 3.13
N CYS A 343 4.78 -15.82 3.75
CA CYS A 343 5.17 -16.26 5.07
C CYS A 343 6.01 -15.21 5.80
N SER A 344 6.11 -15.34 7.12
CA SER A 344 7.00 -14.52 7.93
C SER A 344 8.49 -14.85 7.69
N PHE A 345 9.39 -14.03 8.23
CA PHE A 345 10.83 -14.32 8.22
C PHE A 345 11.21 -15.66 8.87
N SER A 346 10.36 -16.25 9.73
CA SER A 346 10.56 -17.60 10.28
C SER A 346 10.01 -18.71 9.39
N ASN A 347 9.63 -18.41 8.15
CA ASN A 347 8.98 -19.32 7.20
C ASN A 347 7.63 -19.87 7.73
N GLU A 348 6.98 -19.11 8.61
CA GLU A 348 5.66 -19.45 9.14
C GLU A 348 4.57 -18.86 8.24
N TYR A 349 3.71 -19.72 7.70
CA TYR A 349 2.57 -19.39 6.86
C TYR A 349 1.33 -19.22 7.75
N LYS A 350 1.08 -18.00 8.20
CA LYS A 350 0.05 -17.69 9.21
C LYS A 350 -1.36 -17.57 8.63
N PHE A 351 -1.47 -17.16 7.36
CA PHE A 351 -2.73 -17.09 6.63
C PHE A 351 -2.70 -18.11 5.50
N ASN A 352 -3.03 -19.36 5.85
CA ASN A 352 -2.87 -20.52 4.98
C ASN A 352 -3.88 -21.61 5.34
N ASP A 353 -4.38 -22.31 4.32
CA ASP A 353 -5.42 -23.33 4.43
C ASP A 353 -6.72 -22.76 5.00
N GLU A 354 -7.10 -21.60 4.49
CA GLU A 354 -8.27 -20.82 4.93
C GLU A 354 -9.26 -20.71 3.77
N GLU A 355 -10.53 -21.02 4.03
CA GLU A 355 -11.62 -20.65 3.13
C GLU A 355 -12.06 -19.22 3.47
N ILE A 356 -12.14 -18.37 2.45
CA ILE A 356 -12.46 -16.96 2.61
C ILE A 356 -13.55 -16.59 1.61
N ASP A 357 -14.61 -15.98 2.11
CA ASP A 357 -15.55 -15.20 1.31
C ASP A 357 -14.94 -13.82 1.07
N VAL A 358 -14.49 -13.59 -0.16
CA VAL A 358 -13.79 -12.35 -0.53
C VAL A 358 -14.70 -11.14 -0.42
N GLU A 359 -16.00 -11.28 -0.67
CA GLU A 359 -16.96 -10.19 -0.60
C GLU A 359 -17.23 -9.80 0.86
N ASN A 360 -17.42 -10.77 1.76
CA ASN A 360 -17.55 -10.49 3.18
C ASN A 360 -16.24 -9.90 3.74
N PHE A 361 -15.08 -10.48 3.41
CA PHE A 361 -13.79 -9.98 3.89
C PHE A 361 -13.54 -8.52 3.43
N TYR A 362 -13.80 -8.22 2.15
CA TYR A 362 -13.66 -6.88 1.60
C TYR A 362 -14.65 -5.89 2.23
N SER A 363 -15.94 -6.25 2.32
CA SER A 363 -16.97 -5.38 2.91
C SER A 363 -16.72 -5.09 4.38
N TYR A 364 -16.14 -6.04 5.13
CA TYR A 364 -15.70 -5.82 6.51
C TYR A 364 -14.65 -4.71 6.60
N LEU A 365 -13.63 -4.76 5.74
CA LEU A 365 -12.59 -3.75 5.70
C LEU A 365 -13.13 -2.40 5.21
N LEU A 366 -13.95 -2.40 4.16
CA LEU A 366 -14.56 -1.19 3.60
C LEU A 366 -15.49 -0.49 4.60
N GLY A 367 -16.32 -1.24 5.32
CA GLY A 367 -17.20 -0.68 6.35
C GLY A 367 -16.40 -0.04 7.48
N PHE A 368 -15.29 -0.66 7.90
CA PHE A 368 -14.41 -0.07 8.91
C PHE A 368 -13.65 1.16 8.40
N PHE A 369 -13.19 1.13 7.15
CA PHE A 369 -12.58 2.28 6.50
C PHE A 369 -13.55 3.46 6.41
N ASN A 370 -14.79 3.24 5.96
CA ASN A 370 -15.81 4.28 5.88
C ASN A 370 -16.12 4.89 7.26
N PHE A 371 -16.09 4.09 8.32
CA PHE A 371 -16.21 4.60 9.68
C PHE A 371 -15.04 5.56 10.05
N ILE A 372 -13.80 5.17 9.74
CA ILE A 372 -12.61 6.01 9.98
C ILE A 372 -12.70 7.32 9.18
N ASP A 373 -13.04 7.25 7.90
CA ASP A 373 -13.15 8.40 7.00
C ASP A 373 -14.30 9.34 7.42
N SER A 374 -15.39 8.78 7.95
CA SER A 374 -16.47 9.58 8.53
C SER A 374 -16.06 10.26 9.83
N CYS A 375 -15.24 9.62 10.67
CA CYS A 375 -14.69 10.27 11.87
C CYS A 375 -13.79 11.46 11.48
N ASP A 376 -13.02 11.32 10.42
CA ASP A 376 -12.14 12.38 9.92
C ASP A 376 -12.95 13.59 9.45
N SER A 377 -13.92 13.36 8.56
CA SER A 377 -14.84 14.40 8.09
C SER A 377 -15.59 15.08 9.24
N TRP A 378 -16.01 14.31 10.25
CA TRP A 378 -16.70 14.83 11.42
C TRP A 378 -15.80 15.72 12.27
N LEU A 379 -14.59 15.26 12.61
CA LEU A 379 -13.65 16.04 13.42
C LEU A 379 -13.12 17.27 12.69
N ASP A 380 -12.94 17.22 11.37
CA ASP A 380 -12.53 18.39 10.57
C ASP A 380 -13.57 19.52 10.65
N ASN A 381 -14.88 19.19 10.63
CA ASN A 381 -15.93 20.19 10.82
C ASN A 381 -15.87 20.84 12.22
N ILE A 382 -15.57 20.06 13.26
CA ILE A 382 -15.41 20.58 14.63
C ILE A 382 -14.17 21.47 14.71
N LYS A 383 -13.06 21.04 14.08
CA LYS A 383 -11.80 21.79 14.03
C LYS A 383 -12.00 23.17 13.42
N ASP A 384 -12.72 23.25 12.30
CA ASP A 384 -13.01 24.52 11.64
C ASP A 384 -13.78 25.45 12.58
N TYR A 385 -14.76 24.93 13.33
CA TYR A 385 -15.48 25.69 14.34
C TYR A 385 -14.58 26.18 15.49
N GLU A 386 -13.68 25.32 16.01
CA GLU A 386 -12.71 25.70 17.05
C GLU A 386 -11.75 26.81 16.58
N ILE A 387 -11.28 26.74 15.33
CA ILE A 387 -10.42 27.75 14.72
C ILE A 387 -11.15 29.07 14.56
N GLU A 388 -12.39 29.05 14.06
CA GLU A 388 -13.22 30.26 13.92
C GLU A 388 -13.42 30.94 15.28
N MET A 389 -13.84 30.20 16.30
CA MET A 389 -14.06 30.72 17.66
C MET A 389 -12.80 31.32 18.27
N ARG A 390 -11.64 30.70 18.07
CA ARG A 390 -10.35 31.24 18.54
C ARG A 390 -10.01 32.55 17.85
N SER A 391 -10.24 32.64 16.53
CA SER A 391 -10.01 33.87 15.80
C SER A 391 -10.87 35.01 16.33
N TYR A 392 -12.16 34.80 16.63
CA TYR A 392 -13.00 35.85 17.21
C TYR A 392 -12.49 36.31 18.59
N MET A 393 -12.06 35.38 19.44
CA MET A 393 -11.52 35.71 20.76
C MET A 393 -10.21 36.49 20.67
N GLU A 394 -9.32 36.17 19.72
CA GLU A 394 -8.05 36.88 19.51
C GLU A 394 -8.23 38.30 18.96
N TRP A 395 -9.35 38.60 18.28
CA TRP A 395 -9.68 39.94 17.78
C TRP A 395 -10.31 40.86 18.85
N GLU A 396 -10.84 40.30 19.94
CA GLU A 396 -11.43 41.07 21.04
C GLU A 396 -10.42 41.50 22.12
N TYR A 397 -9.16 41.09 22.00
CA TYR A 397 -8.02 41.50 22.84
C TYR A 397 -7.00 42.33 22.06
#